data_AF-A0A7T5R498-F1
#
_entry.id   AF-A0A7T5R498-F1
#
_cell.length_a   1.000
_cell.length_b   1.000
_cell.length_c   1.000
_cell.angle_alpha   90.00
_cell.angle_beta   90.00
_cell.angle_gamma   90.00
#
_symmetry.space_group_name_H-M   'P 1'
#
loop_
_entity.id
_entity.type
_entity.pdbx_description
1 polymer ?
#
loop_
_entity_poly.entity_id
_entity_poly.type
_entity_poly.pdbx_seq_one_letter_code
_entity_poly.pdbx_strand_id
1 'polypeptide(L)'
;MPLEAVPERLLKQDQGFHGPLGADALLLKEDDRIVLSVDFFFSDIPSWLEWDAGTKKLAIVQMGGAVAELALELPESHVIDFEKARRVYLITRKGQKRLESANDQKLVHSVNLIVRR
;
A
#
# COMPACT_ATOMS: atom_id res chain seq x y z
N MET A 1 -30.91 30.88 0.42
CA MET A 1 -30.04 30.19 -0.57
C MET A 1 -30.21 28.69 -0.35
N PRO A 2 -30.60 27.89 -1.33
CA PRO A 2 -30.63 26.44 -1.17
C PRO A 2 -29.19 25.90 -1.23
N LEU A 3 -28.88 24.94 -0.36
CA LEU A 3 -27.66 24.14 -0.44
C LEU A 3 -27.73 23.33 -1.74
N GLU A 4 -26.85 23.63 -2.70
CA GLU A 4 -26.71 22.80 -3.89
C GLU A 4 -26.30 21.39 -3.46
N ALA A 5 -27.09 20.40 -3.87
CA ALA A 5 -26.80 19.00 -3.60
C ALA A 5 -25.45 18.66 -4.25
N VAL A 6 -24.49 18.25 -3.42
CA VAL A 6 -23.19 17.77 -3.89
C VAL A 6 -23.46 16.55 -4.80
N PRO A 7 -23.01 16.56 -6.06
CA PRO A 7 -23.33 15.49 -7.00
C PRO A 7 -22.80 14.15 -6.47
N GLU A 8 -23.65 13.12 -6.44
CA GLU A 8 -23.35 11.76 -5.92
C GLU A 8 -22.08 11.13 -6.52
N ARG A 9 -21.63 11.59 -7.70
CA ARG A 9 -20.35 11.18 -8.30
C ARG A 9 -19.12 11.54 -7.45
N LEU A 10 -19.22 12.53 -6.56
CA LEU A 10 -18.18 12.87 -5.58
C LEU A 10 -18.22 11.97 -4.32
N LEU A 11 -19.28 11.16 -4.15
CA LEU A 11 -19.51 10.34 -2.96
C LEU A 11 -19.25 8.84 -3.16
N LYS A 12 -18.83 8.40 -4.36
CA LYS A 12 -18.19 7.09 -4.49
C LYS A 12 -16.77 7.21 -3.96
N GLN A 13 -16.66 7.25 -2.65
CA GLN A 13 -15.41 6.98 -1.96
C GLN A 13 -14.96 5.60 -2.44
N ASP A 14 -13.81 5.54 -3.08
CA ASP A 14 -13.21 4.26 -3.43
C ASP A 14 -13.10 3.46 -2.14
N GLN A 15 -13.87 2.38 -2.03
CA GLN A 15 -13.83 1.55 -0.84
C GLN A 15 -12.45 0.90 -0.82
N GLY A 16 -11.60 1.36 0.10
CA GLY A 16 -10.28 0.76 0.30
C GLY A 16 -10.38 -0.69 0.77
N PHE A 17 -9.26 -1.39 0.74
CA PHE A 17 -9.17 -2.78 1.17
C PHE A 17 -8.89 -2.85 2.67
N HIS A 18 -9.66 -3.67 3.38
CA HIS A 18 -9.49 -3.88 4.83
C HIS A 18 -9.10 -5.31 5.15
N GLY A 19 -8.07 -5.47 5.97
CA GLY A 19 -7.66 -6.74 6.57
C GLY A 19 -6.53 -7.45 5.82
N PRO A 20 -6.39 -8.78 6.03
CA PRO A 20 -5.29 -9.55 5.45
C PRO A 20 -5.31 -9.56 3.93
N LEU A 21 -4.19 -9.17 3.33
CA LEU A 21 -3.96 -9.15 1.90
C LEU A 21 -3.18 -10.41 1.50
N GLY A 22 -3.88 -11.37 0.91
CA GLY A 22 -3.29 -12.59 0.35
C GLY A 22 -2.67 -12.39 -1.04
N ALA A 23 -1.97 -11.27 -1.27
CA ALA A 23 -1.28 -10.98 -2.52
C ALA A 23 0.23 -11.18 -2.34
N ASP A 24 0.91 -11.58 -3.42
CA ASP A 24 2.36 -11.73 -3.40
C ASP A 24 3.02 -10.36 -3.20
N ALA A 25 3.92 -10.31 -2.23
CA ALA A 25 4.72 -9.13 -1.90
C ALA A 25 6.20 -9.47 -1.97
N LEU A 26 6.98 -8.60 -2.61
CA LEU A 26 8.43 -8.70 -2.70
C LEU A 26 9.05 -7.43 -2.12
N LEU A 27 9.97 -7.61 -1.17
CA LEU A 27 10.78 -6.53 -0.64
C LEU A 27 12.20 -6.59 -1.19
N LEU A 28 12.65 -5.47 -1.76
CA LEU A 28 13.99 -5.29 -2.29
C LEU A 28 14.62 -4.08 -1.63
N LYS A 29 15.92 -4.17 -1.38
CA LYS A 29 16.77 -3.05 -1.02
C LYS A 29 17.84 -2.90 -2.10
N GLU A 30 17.95 -1.69 -2.64
CA GLU A 30 19.00 -1.33 -3.57
C GLU A 30 19.60 0.01 -3.10
N ASP A 31 20.88 -0.02 -2.74
CA ASP A 31 21.57 1.06 -2.02
C ASP A 31 20.78 1.51 -0.76
N ASP A 32 20.40 2.78 -0.69
CA ASP A 32 19.62 3.38 0.40
C ASP A 32 18.10 3.40 0.11
N ARG A 33 17.64 2.68 -0.92
CA ARG A 33 16.23 2.65 -1.33
C ARG A 33 15.61 1.33 -0.99
N ILE A 34 14.45 1.41 -0.36
CA ILE A 34 13.59 0.26 -0.10
C ILE A 34 12.44 0.29 -1.08
N VAL A 35 12.24 -0.83 -1.78
CA VAL A 35 11.18 -1.03 -2.76
C VAL A 35 10.32 -2.19 -2.29
N LEU A 36 9.01 -1.95 -2.19
CA LEU A 36 8.02 -2.96 -1.88
C LEU A 36 7.12 -3.13 -3.10
N SER A 37 7.14 -4.28 -3.75
CA SER A 37 6.22 -4.61 -4.83
C SER A 37 5.12 -5.49 -4.31
N VAL A 38 3.86 -5.10 -4.49
CA VAL A 38 2.68 -5.88 -4.12
C VAL A 38 1.84 -6.10 -5.35
N ASP A 39 1.57 -7.37 -5.68
CA ASP A 39 0.82 -7.72 -6.87
C ASP A 39 -0.71 -7.58 -6.68
N PHE A 40 -1.13 -6.37 -6.28
CA PHE A 40 -2.50 -6.06 -5.93
C PHE A 40 -2.96 -4.73 -6.55
N PHE A 41 -4.24 -4.70 -6.94
CA PHE A 41 -4.90 -3.47 -7.35
C PHE A 41 -5.66 -2.87 -6.17
N PHE A 42 -5.25 -1.69 -5.75
CA PHE A 42 -5.98 -0.90 -4.76
C PHE A 42 -6.95 0.04 -5.46
N SER A 43 -8.23 -0.02 -5.07
CA SER A 43 -9.26 0.94 -5.45
C SER A 43 -8.98 2.32 -4.86
N ASP A 44 -8.52 2.37 -3.61
CA ASP A 44 -8.15 3.60 -2.91
C ASP A 44 -6.62 3.79 -2.88
N ILE A 45 -6.17 5.04 -2.87
CA ILE A 45 -4.76 5.41 -3.04
C ILE A 45 -3.96 5.00 -1.79
N PRO A 46 -2.89 4.19 -1.93
CA PRO A 46 -1.95 3.96 -0.84
C PRO A 46 -1.31 5.28 -0.37
N SER A 47 -1.34 5.52 0.95
CA SER A 47 -0.87 6.78 1.54
C SER A 47 0.42 6.61 2.33
N TRP A 48 0.52 5.58 3.19
CA TRP A 48 1.75 5.22 3.90
C TRP A 48 1.83 3.73 4.18
N LEU A 49 3.03 3.27 4.52
CA LEU A 49 3.26 1.96 5.08
C LEU A 49 3.43 2.06 6.58
N GLU A 50 2.96 1.05 7.29
CA GLU A 50 3.08 0.94 8.73
C GLU A 50 3.72 -0.39 9.10
N TRP A 51 4.87 -0.33 9.76
CA TRP A 51 5.55 -1.49 10.32
C TRP A 51 5.33 -1.52 11.83
N ASP A 52 4.72 -2.60 12.32
CA ASP A 52 4.57 -2.88 13.74
C ASP A 52 5.67 -3.88 14.15
N ALA A 53 6.68 -3.39 14.87
CA ALA A 53 7.84 -4.19 15.26
C ALA A 53 7.49 -5.27 16.31
N GLY A 54 6.45 -5.03 17.13
CA GLY A 54 6.02 -5.97 18.17
C GLY A 54 5.31 -7.18 17.59
N THR A 55 4.47 -6.98 16.56
CA THR A 55 3.75 -8.05 15.87
C THR A 55 4.42 -8.52 14.59
N LYS A 56 5.52 -7.87 14.18
CA LYS A 56 6.23 -8.09 12.91
C LYS A 56 5.30 -7.99 11.70
N LYS A 57 4.33 -7.08 11.74
CA LYS A 57 3.33 -6.90 10.68
C LYS A 57 3.60 -5.64 9.88
N LEU A 58 3.52 -5.77 8.55
CA LEU A 58 3.54 -4.65 7.63
C LEU A 58 2.13 -4.40 7.09
N ALA A 59 1.69 -3.14 7.11
CA ALA A 59 0.40 -2.76 6.57
C ALA A 59 0.53 -1.60 5.57
N ILE A 60 -0.37 -1.56 4.61
CA ILE A 60 -0.56 -0.45 3.68
C ILE A 60 -1.79 0.31 4.11
N VAL A 61 -1.61 1.57 4.51
CA VAL A 61 -2.72 2.45 4.86
C VAL A 61 -3.07 3.31 3.65
N GLN A 62 -4.36 3.36 3.34
CA GLN A 62 -4.90 4.03 2.18
C GLN A 62 -5.55 5.37 2.58
N MET A 63 -5.69 6.28 1.63
CA MET A 63 -6.12 7.66 1.89
C MET A 63 -7.51 7.76 2.53
N GLY A 64 -8.41 6.83 2.22
CA GLY A 64 -9.73 6.69 2.84
C GLY A 64 -9.73 6.07 4.23
N GLY A 65 -8.56 5.74 4.80
CA GLY A 65 -8.39 5.16 6.13
C GLY A 65 -8.43 3.63 6.15
N ALA A 66 -8.55 2.99 4.99
CA ALA A 66 -8.48 1.54 4.90
C ALA A 66 -7.07 1.01 5.12
N VAL A 67 -6.98 -0.21 5.66
CA VAL A 67 -5.70 -0.82 6.07
C VAL A 67 -5.63 -2.24 5.53
N ALA A 68 -4.67 -2.46 4.63
CA ALA A 68 -4.36 -3.77 4.08
C ALA A 68 -3.14 -4.37 4.80
N GLU A 69 -3.31 -5.48 5.51
CA GLU A 69 -2.25 -6.18 6.23
C GLU A 69 -1.51 -7.14 5.28
N LEU A 70 -0.22 -6.94 5.08
CA LEU A 70 0.59 -7.81 4.23
C LEU A 70 1.03 -9.05 5.00
N ALA A 71 0.84 -10.22 4.40
CA ALA A 71 1.46 -11.46 4.83
C ALA A 71 2.91 -11.53 4.31
N LEU A 72 3.77 -10.66 4.81
CA LEU A 72 5.18 -10.59 4.43
C LEU A 72 6.06 -10.79 5.67
N GLU A 73 6.87 -11.83 5.65
CA GLU A 73 7.92 -12.02 6.65
C GLU A 73 9.18 -11.25 6.21
N LEU A 74 9.58 -10.27 7.02
CA LEU A 74 10.81 -9.53 6.79
C LEU A 74 12.00 -10.28 7.40
N PRO A 75 13.05 -10.61 6.62
CA PRO A 75 14.31 -11.11 7.17
C PRO A 75 14.87 -10.13 8.20
N GLU A 76 15.50 -10.61 9.26
CA GLU A 76 16.05 -9.75 10.33
C GLU A 76 17.04 -8.70 9.79
N SER A 77 17.83 -9.07 8.77
CA SER A 77 18.73 -8.15 8.07
C SER A 77 17.99 -6.96 7.45
N HIS A 78 16.79 -7.18 6.92
CA HIS A 78 15.96 -6.12 6.34
C HIS A 78 15.21 -5.32 7.39
N VAL A 79 14.88 -5.90 8.56
CA VAL A 79 14.16 -5.19 9.63
C VAL A 79 14.94 -3.96 10.09
N ILE A 80 16.26 -4.09 10.30
CA ILE A 80 17.10 -2.97 10.75
C ILE A 80 17.10 -1.82 9.73
N ASP A 81 17.12 -2.15 8.45
CA ASP A 81 17.07 -1.16 7.37
C ASP A 81 15.69 -0.53 7.26
N PHE A 82 14.64 -1.34 7.40
CA PHE A 82 13.25 -0.91 7.38
C PHE A 82 12.96 0.07 8.53
N GLU A 83 13.44 -0.23 9.74
CA GLU A 83 13.26 0.64 10.90
C GLU A 83 13.94 2.01 10.78
N LYS A 84 14.99 2.10 9.95
CA LYS A 84 15.72 3.35 9.67
C LYS A 84 15.14 4.09 8.47
N ALA A 85 14.40 3.41 7.60
CA ALA A 85 13.87 4.01 6.38
C ALA A 85 12.72 4.96 6.69
N ARG A 86 12.75 6.14 6.07
CA ARG A 86 11.66 7.13 6.14
C ARG A 86 10.65 6.98 5.01
N ARG A 87 11.09 6.42 3.89
CA ARG A 87 10.32 6.30 2.66
C ARG A 87 10.55 4.94 2.01
N VAL A 88 9.50 4.46 1.38
CA VAL A 88 9.50 3.24 0.58
C VAL A 88 8.87 3.55 -0.77
N TYR A 89 9.44 2.98 -1.82
CA TYR A 89 8.78 2.95 -3.13
C TYR A 89 7.85 1.74 -3.16
N LEU A 90 6.56 2.01 -3.08
CA LEU A 90 5.52 0.99 -3.17
C LEU A 90 5.11 0.82 -4.63
N ILE A 91 5.20 -0.39 -5.15
CA ILE A 91 4.76 -0.74 -6.51
C ILE A 91 3.48 -1.55 -6.40
N THR A 92 2.41 -1.12 -7.06
CA THR A 92 1.11 -1.81 -7.10
C THR A 92 0.64 -2.03 -8.53
N ARG A 93 -0.35 -2.89 -8.74
CA ARG A 93 -1.03 -2.98 -10.05
C ARG A 93 -1.89 -1.75 -10.31
N LYS A 94 -2.00 -1.40 -11.59
CA LYS A 94 -2.95 -0.40 -12.10
C LYS A 94 -4.14 -1.09 -12.76
N GLY A 95 -5.35 -0.67 -12.42
CA GLY A 95 -6.56 -1.04 -13.16
C GLY A 95 -7.41 -2.15 -12.53
N GLN A 96 -8.67 -2.25 -12.97
CA GLN A 96 -9.66 -3.13 -12.37
C GLN A 96 -9.39 -4.61 -12.63
N LYS A 97 -9.81 -5.45 -11.68
CA LYS A 97 -9.84 -6.92 -11.73
C LYS A 97 -10.74 -7.43 -12.88
N ARG A 98 -10.31 -7.29 -14.13
CA ARG A 98 -10.90 -7.95 -15.28
C ARG A 98 -9.80 -8.70 -16.01
N LEU A 99 -10.09 -9.97 -16.30
CA LEU A 99 -9.25 -10.92 -16.99
C LEU A 99 -8.48 -10.26 -18.14
N GLU A 100 -7.18 -10.58 -18.19
CA GLU A 100 -6.39 -10.61 -19.43
C GLU A 100 -6.50 -9.35 -20.29
N SER A 101 -5.85 -8.26 -19.86
CA SER A 101 -5.47 -7.21 -20.81
C SER A 101 -3.95 -7.13 -20.86
N ALA A 102 -3.40 -7.15 -22.07
CA ALA A 102 -1.98 -7.30 -22.41
C ALA A 102 -1.05 -6.15 -21.93
N ASN A 103 -1.48 -5.37 -20.93
CA ASN A 103 -0.75 -4.26 -20.35
C ASN A 103 -0.91 -4.29 -18.81
N ASP A 104 -0.19 -5.19 -18.13
CA ASP A 104 -0.04 -5.17 -16.67
C ASP A 104 0.77 -3.92 -16.29
N GLN A 105 0.10 -2.77 -16.21
CA GLN A 105 0.73 -1.52 -15.82
C GLN A 105 0.94 -1.52 -14.31
N LYS A 106 2.15 -1.16 -13.88
CA LYS A 106 2.46 -0.93 -12.46
C LYS A 106 2.40 0.55 -12.13
N LEU A 107 1.94 0.88 -10.93
CA LEU A 107 2.00 2.21 -10.32
C LEU A 107 3.12 2.22 -9.29
N VAL A 108 3.93 3.29 -9.30
CA VAL A 108 4.95 3.53 -8.28
C VAL A 108 4.49 4.67 -7.39
N HIS A 109 4.40 4.40 -6.10
CA HIS A 109 4.06 5.36 -5.06
C HIS A 109 5.30 5.62 -4.22
N SER A 110 5.62 6.89 -3.96
CA SER A 110 6.61 7.23 -2.93
C SER A 110 5.86 7.53 -1.64
N VAL A 111 5.89 6.57 -0.71
CA VAL A 111 5.11 6.62 0.52
C VAL A 111 6.03 6.68 1.73
N ASN A 112 5.54 7.30 2.80
CA ASN A 112 6.27 7.28 4.07
C ASN A 112 6.17 5.90 4.70
N LEU A 113 7.19 5.54 5.47
CA LEU A 113 7.16 4.39 6.36
C LEU A 113 7.05 4.90 7.80
N ILE A 114 6.04 4.41 8.51
CA ILE A 114 5.83 4.68 9.93
C ILE A 114 6.17 3.39 10.69
N VAL A 115 7.03 3.51 11.69
CA VAL A 115 7.43 2.40 12.56
C VAL A 115 6.75 2.57 13.91
N ARG A 116 5.99 1.55 14.33
CA ARG A 116 5.35 1.44 15.64
C ARG A 116 6.08 0.40 16.48
N ARG A 117 6.18 0.69 17.78
CA ARG A 117 6.84 -0.17 18.79
C ARG A 117 5.82 -0.61 19.82
#